data_AF-A0A6A3CBY3-F1
#
_entry.id   AF-A0A6A3CBY3-F1
#
_cell.length_a   1.000
_cell.length_b   1.000
_cell.length_c   1.000
_cell.angle_alpha   90.00
_cell.angle_beta   90.00
_cell.angle_gamma   90.00
#
_symmetry.space_group_name_H-M   'P 1'
#
loop_
_entity.id
_entity.type
_entity.pdbx_description
1 polymer ?
#
loop_
_entity_poly.entity_id
_entity_poly.type
_entity_poly.pdbx_seq_one_letter_code
_entity_poly.pdbx_strand_id
1 'polypeptide(L)'
;MINILWGGLSERNSDLIELRKRLDEIVILIGTPNVSDIFPLLAPFDLQRIESKPKNIVSWFYEIFESVIMNRLKTANVGKDFLQQLLELNQKGDDKISLPNHEVKAWLLDMMIAGTDTIPTTVEWATTELLQHPDKMTTRPGLIILLEFLTYGGR
;
A
#
# COMPACT_ATOMS: atom_id res chain seq x y z
N MET A 1 2.59 7.84 -0.36
CA MET A 1 1.63 6.84 0.17
C MET A 1 1.52 6.88 1.70
N ILE A 2 2.57 6.54 2.44
CA ILE A 2 2.54 6.35 3.91
C ILE A 2 1.98 7.56 4.69
N ASN A 3 2.33 8.79 4.30
CA ASN A 3 1.80 10.00 4.94
C ASN A 3 0.27 10.14 4.81
N ILE A 4 -0.31 9.67 3.69
CA ILE A 4 -1.78 9.70 3.47
C ILE A 4 -2.47 8.68 4.37
N LEU A 5 -1.83 7.53 4.58
CA LEU A 5 -2.44 6.42 5.30
C LEU A 5 -2.48 6.67 6.81
N TRP A 6 -1.39 7.13 7.42
CA TRP A 6 -1.34 7.32 8.87
C TRP A 6 -0.38 8.42 9.34
N GLY A 7 -0.09 9.41 8.48
CA GLY A 7 0.67 10.59 8.88
C GLY A 7 2.20 10.41 8.92
N GLY A 8 2.72 9.29 8.40
CA GLY A 8 4.17 9.05 8.28
C GLY A 8 4.71 8.03 9.29
N LEU A 9 5.94 7.58 9.07
CA LEU A 9 6.75 6.87 10.08
C LEU A 9 7.67 7.90 10.74
N SER A 10 7.79 7.86 12.08
CA SER A 10 8.82 8.64 12.79
C SER A 10 10.20 8.00 12.52
N GLU A 11 10.85 8.48 11.46
CA GLU A 11 12.28 8.42 11.09
C GLU A 11 13.09 7.12 11.29
N ARG A 12 13.28 6.39 10.16
CA ARG A 12 14.58 5.86 9.71
C ARG A 12 14.46 5.43 8.24
N ASN A 13 15.39 5.88 7.38
CA ASN A 13 15.41 5.48 5.96
C ASN A 13 15.47 3.95 5.78
N SER A 14 16.05 3.20 6.74
CA SER A 14 16.11 1.73 6.72
C SER A 14 14.74 1.08 6.73
N ASP A 15 13.79 1.64 7.48
CA ASP A 15 12.49 1.02 7.72
C ASP A 15 11.59 1.19 6.50
N LEU A 16 11.76 2.32 5.80
CA LEU A 16 11.11 2.59 4.50
C LEU A 16 11.66 1.66 3.40
N ILE A 17 12.96 1.40 3.38
CA ILE A 17 13.58 0.47 2.42
C ILE A 17 13.08 -0.96 2.66
N GLU A 18 13.05 -1.42 3.91
CA GLU A 18 12.54 -2.76 4.23
C GLU A 18 11.03 -2.85 3.92
N LEU A 19 10.25 -1.82 4.26
CA LEU A 19 8.83 -1.75 3.89
C LEU A 19 8.63 -1.86 2.39
N ARG A 20 9.38 -1.10 1.60
CA ARG A 20 9.30 -1.15 0.14
C ARG A 20 9.65 -2.55 -0.39
N LYS A 21 10.74 -3.13 0.10
CA LYS A 21 11.15 -4.49 -0.26
C LYS A 21 10.08 -5.53 0.05
N ARG A 22 9.41 -5.44 1.20
CA ARG A 22 8.32 -6.34 1.59
C ARG A 22 7.06 -6.13 0.75
N LEU A 23 6.78 -4.89 0.34
CA LEU A 23 5.70 -4.59 -0.60
C LEU A 23 5.96 -5.22 -1.97
N ASP A 24 7.18 -5.05 -2.51
CA ASP A 24 7.55 -5.65 -3.79
C ASP A 24 7.46 -7.19 -3.72
N GLU A 25 7.91 -7.79 -2.61
CA GLU A 25 7.84 -9.24 -2.38
C GLU A 25 6.38 -9.75 -2.38
N ILE A 26 5.47 -9.08 -1.68
CA ILE A 26 4.06 -9.51 -1.63
C ILE A 26 3.34 -9.28 -2.97
N VAL A 27 3.63 -8.19 -3.69
CA VAL A 27 3.06 -7.94 -5.02
C VAL A 27 3.48 -9.02 -6.01
N ILE A 28 4.77 -9.40 -6.01
CA ILE A 28 5.26 -10.48 -6.86
C ILE A 28 4.58 -11.80 -6.48
N LEU A 29 4.45 -12.11 -5.20
CA LEU A 29 3.83 -13.37 -4.75
C LEU A 29 2.34 -13.44 -5.13
N ILE A 30 1.58 -12.35 -4.97
CA ILE A 30 0.16 -12.29 -5.35
C ILE A 30 0.00 -12.36 -6.88
N GLY A 31 0.91 -11.73 -7.64
CA GLY A 31 0.87 -11.74 -9.11
C GLY A 31 1.45 -13.01 -9.75
N THR A 32 2.12 -13.87 -9.00
CA THR A 32 2.71 -15.11 -9.53
C THR A 32 1.61 -16.14 -9.80
N PRO A 33 1.49 -16.67 -11.03
CA PRO A 33 0.52 -17.73 -11.31
C PRO A 33 0.74 -18.94 -10.40
N ASN A 34 -0.32 -19.36 -9.71
CA ASN A 34 -0.29 -20.55 -8.86
C ASN A 34 -0.71 -21.78 -9.67
N VAL A 35 0.18 -22.76 -9.75
CA VAL A 35 -0.06 -24.03 -10.43
C VAL A 35 -1.23 -24.78 -9.78
N SER A 36 -1.40 -24.65 -8.46
CA SER A 36 -2.52 -25.26 -7.73
C SER A 36 -3.88 -24.68 -8.09
N ASP A 37 -3.94 -23.41 -8.53
CA ASP A 37 -5.18 -22.77 -8.97
C ASP A 37 -5.61 -23.29 -10.35
N ILE A 38 -4.64 -23.69 -11.19
CA ILE A 38 -4.87 -24.27 -12.52
C ILE A 38 -5.11 -25.79 -12.42
N PHE A 39 -4.39 -26.47 -11.52
CA PHE A 39 -4.45 -27.91 -11.29
C PHE A 39 -4.78 -28.22 -9.82
N PRO A 40 -6.07 -28.27 -9.44
CA PRO A 40 -6.49 -28.48 -8.04
C PRO A 40 -5.93 -29.75 -7.39
N LEU A 41 -5.59 -30.77 -8.18
CA LEU A 41 -4.97 -32.01 -7.69
C LEU A 41 -3.60 -31.78 -7.04
N LEU A 42 -2.90 -30.70 -7.41
CA LEU A 42 -1.58 -30.35 -6.87
C LEU A 42 -1.66 -29.45 -5.63
N ALA A 43 -2.85 -28.97 -5.26
CA ALA A 43 -3.05 -28.06 -4.13
C ALA A 43 -2.47 -28.55 -2.79
N PRO A 44 -2.59 -29.84 -2.40
CA PRO A 44 -2.04 -30.31 -1.12
C PRO A 44 -0.51 -30.27 -1.04
N PHE A 45 0.20 -30.17 -2.17
CA PHE A 45 1.66 -30.22 -2.21
C PHE A 45 2.33 -28.86 -2.04
N ASP A 46 1.60 -27.74 -2.17
CA ASP A 46 2.10 -26.36 -2.08
C ASP A 46 3.48 -26.17 -2.75
N LEU A 47 3.61 -26.63 -4.00
CA LEU A 47 4.91 -26.75 -4.71
C LEU A 47 5.65 -25.41 -4.86
N GLN A 48 4.91 -24.30 -4.90
CA GLN A 48 5.45 -22.95 -5.03
C GLN A 48 5.59 -22.23 -3.68
N ARG A 49 5.15 -22.88 -2.59
CA ARG A 49 5.14 -22.33 -1.24
C ARG A 49 4.35 -21.01 -1.16
N ILE A 50 3.25 -20.93 -1.93
CA ILE A 50 2.46 -19.71 -2.12
C ILE A 50 1.62 -19.42 -0.88
N GLU A 51 1.29 -20.41 -0.06
CA GLU A 51 0.51 -20.14 1.15
C GLU A 51 1.35 -19.62 2.33
N SER A 52 2.60 -20.07 2.47
CA SER A 52 3.39 -19.77 3.68
C SER A 52 4.27 -18.52 3.56
N LYS A 53 4.72 -18.14 2.36
CA LYS A 53 5.52 -16.91 2.18
C LYS A 53 4.70 -15.63 2.42
N PRO A 54 3.49 -15.47 1.84
CA PRO A 54 2.68 -14.27 2.07
C PRO A 54 2.27 -14.13 3.53
N LYS A 55 1.94 -15.23 4.22
CA LYS A 55 1.57 -15.19 5.65
C LYS A 55 2.63 -14.52 6.52
N ASN A 56 3.91 -14.82 6.29
CA ASN A 56 5.00 -14.19 7.04
C ASN A 56 5.13 -12.69 6.73
N ILE A 57 4.97 -12.31 5.47
CA ILE A 57 5.05 -10.90 5.04
C ILE A 57 3.86 -10.10 5.58
N VAL A 58 2.65 -10.67 5.49
CA VAL A 58 1.43 -10.07 6.04
C VAL A 58 1.54 -9.90 7.56
N SER A 59 2.06 -10.90 8.27
CA SER A 59 2.31 -10.80 9.72
C SER A 59 3.23 -9.64 10.06
N TRP A 60 4.32 -9.47 9.30
CA TRP A 60 5.26 -8.37 9.47
C TRP A 60 4.58 -7.00 9.27
N PHE A 61 3.74 -6.84 8.24
CA PHE A 61 2.95 -5.61 8.07
C PHE A 61 1.97 -5.38 9.21
N TYR A 62 1.30 -6.43 9.68
CA TYR A 62 0.33 -6.33 10.76
C TYR A 62 0.97 -5.92 12.09
N GLU A 63 2.20 -6.31 12.36
CA GLU A 63 2.97 -5.84 13.53
C GLU A 63 3.24 -4.33 13.46
N ILE A 64 3.59 -3.81 12.27
CA ILE A 64 3.77 -2.37 12.04
C ILE A 64 2.45 -1.64 12.25
N PHE A 65 1.37 -2.11 11.65
CA PHE A 65 0.07 -1.47 11.77
C PHE A 65 -0.44 -1.49 13.20
N GLU A 66 -0.23 -2.58 13.93
CA GLU A 66 -0.58 -2.67 15.35
C GLU A 66 0.15 -1.58 16.16
N SER A 67 1.46 -1.40 15.93
CA SER A 67 2.25 -0.35 16.57
C SER A 67 1.70 1.05 16.26
N VAL A 68 1.37 1.33 14.99
CA VAL A 68 0.82 2.61 14.55
C VAL A 68 -0.57 2.86 15.16
N ILE A 69 -1.46 1.86 15.15
CA ILE A 69 -2.80 1.93 15.75
C ILE A 69 -2.70 2.20 17.25
N MET A 70 -1.86 1.44 17.96
CA MET A 70 -1.68 1.59 19.41
C MET A 70 -1.12 2.96 19.78
N ASN A 71 -0.18 3.50 19.00
CA ASN A 71 0.34 4.85 19.20
C ASN A 71 -0.75 5.92 18.98
N ARG A 72 -1.61 5.74 17.96
CA ARG A 72 -2.72 6.64 17.66
C ARG A 72 -3.75 6.68 18.78
N LEU A 73 -4.14 5.51 19.29
CA LEU A 73 -5.11 5.39 20.39
C LEU A 73 -4.59 6.03 21.69
N LYS A 74 -3.27 5.97 21.95
CA LYS A 74 -2.65 6.58 23.14
C LYS A 74 -2.54 8.10 23.06
N THR A 75 -2.23 8.63 21.88
CA THR A 75 -1.94 10.06 21.69
C THR A 75 -3.18 10.91 21.47
N ALA A 76 -4.37 10.29 21.28
CA ALA A 76 -5.61 10.95 20.88
C ALA A 76 -5.42 11.94 19.71
N ASN A 77 -4.40 11.69 18.88
CA ASN A 77 -3.95 12.63 17.88
C ASN A 77 -4.88 12.57 16.67
N VAL A 78 -5.73 13.60 16.54
CA VAL A 78 -6.73 13.75 15.47
C VAL A 78 -6.05 14.16 14.17
N GLY A 79 -5.31 13.23 13.57
CA GLY A 79 -4.88 13.38 12.18
C GLY A 79 -6.08 13.21 11.25
N LYS A 80 -6.20 14.00 10.18
CA LYS A 80 -7.21 13.73 9.12
C LYS A 80 -6.66 12.74 8.09
N ASP A 81 -6.08 11.63 8.57
CA ASP A 81 -5.52 10.57 7.73
C ASP A 81 -6.52 9.41 7.57
N PHE A 82 -6.18 8.47 6.68
CA PHE A 82 -7.05 7.33 6.39
C PHE A 82 -7.24 6.43 7.62
N LEU A 83 -6.19 6.19 8.40
CA LEU A 83 -6.26 5.43 9.64
C LEU A 83 -7.24 6.05 10.63
N GLN A 84 -7.22 7.38 10.82
CA GLN A 84 -8.17 8.05 11.70
C GLN A 84 -9.62 7.78 11.25
N GLN A 85 -9.91 7.84 9.96
CA GLN A 85 -11.25 7.55 9.43
C GLN A 85 -11.67 6.11 9.72
N LEU A 86 -10.78 5.13 9.55
CA LEU A 86 -11.05 3.73 9.89
C LEU A 86 -11.30 3.52 11.40
N LEU A 87 -10.54 4.21 12.26
CA LEU A 87 -10.72 4.14 13.71
C LEU A 87 -12.02 4.80 14.18
N GLU A 88 -12.45 5.88 13.53
CA GLU A 88 -13.75 6.50 13.81
C GLU A 88 -14.92 5.60 13.41
N LEU A 89 -14.80 4.86 12.30
CA LEU A 89 -15.80 3.87 11.90
C LEU A 89 -15.90 2.72 12.92
N ASN A 90 -14.77 2.29 13.50
CA ASN A 90 -14.76 1.32 14.58
C ASN A 90 -15.49 1.84 15.85
N GLN A 91 -15.27 3.11 16.22
CA GLN A 91 -15.82 3.69 17.45
C GLN A 91 -17.28 4.17 17.37
N LYS A 92 -17.80 4.49 16.18
CA LYS A 92 -19.16 5.03 15.96
C LYS A 92 -20.25 3.95 15.83
N GLY A 93 -19.91 2.67 15.99
CA GLY A 93 -20.82 1.57 15.68
C GLY A 93 -22.01 1.43 16.64
N ASP A 94 -23.20 1.78 16.15
CA ASP A 94 -24.39 0.92 16.30
C ASP A 94 -23.96 -0.51 15.88
N ASP A 95 -24.38 -1.57 16.59
CA ASP A 95 -23.83 -2.95 16.56
C ASP A 95 -23.65 -3.61 15.16
N LYS A 96 -24.09 -2.97 14.08
CA LYS A 96 -24.01 -3.43 12.68
C LYS A 96 -22.78 -2.96 11.89
N ILE A 97 -22.03 -1.93 12.34
CA ILE A 97 -20.92 -1.31 11.57
C ILE A 97 -19.65 -1.15 12.43
N SER A 98 -19.44 -1.96 13.46
CA SER A 98 -18.16 -1.95 14.17
C SER A 98 -17.10 -2.64 13.32
N LEU A 99 -16.07 -1.89 12.89
CA LEU A 99 -14.97 -2.40 12.06
C LEU A 99 -13.88 -3.01 12.97
N PRO A 100 -13.71 -4.35 13.03
CA PRO A 100 -12.72 -4.97 13.89
C PRO A 100 -11.29 -4.56 13.53
N ASN A 101 -10.38 -4.57 14.51
CA ASN A 101 -8.97 -4.18 14.29
C ASN A 101 -8.26 -4.98 13.19
N HIS A 102 -8.64 -6.24 12.96
CA HIS A 102 -8.06 -7.04 11.88
C HIS A 102 -8.49 -6.53 10.49
N GLU A 103 -9.72 -6.02 10.35
CA GLU A 103 -10.18 -5.39 9.12
C GLU A 103 -9.49 -4.06 8.88
N VAL A 104 -9.29 -3.23 9.92
CA VAL A 104 -8.50 -1.99 9.81
C VAL A 104 -7.12 -2.29 9.23
N LYS A 105 -6.43 -3.31 9.76
CA LYS A 105 -5.10 -3.72 9.27
C LYS A 105 -5.13 -4.27 7.84
N ALA A 106 -6.18 -5.00 7.47
CA ALA A 106 -6.37 -5.48 6.11
C ALA A 106 -6.57 -4.32 5.12
N TRP A 107 -7.41 -3.33 5.45
CA TRP A 107 -7.63 -2.14 4.62
C TRP A 107 -6.37 -1.30 4.43
N LEU A 108 -5.54 -1.16 5.48
CA LEU A 108 -4.26 -0.46 5.36
C LEU A 108 -3.32 -1.18 4.40
N LEU A 109 -3.23 -2.51 4.48
CA LEU A 109 -2.40 -3.31 3.59
C LEU A 109 -2.87 -3.23 2.14
N ASP A 110 -4.18 -3.35 1.92
CA ASP A 110 -4.79 -3.32 0.59
C ASP A 110 -4.51 -1.98 -0.12
N MET A 111 -4.72 -0.87 0.58
CA MET A 111 -4.42 0.47 0.05
C MET A 111 -2.93 0.68 -0.24
N MET A 112 -2.03 0.09 0.56
CA MET A 112 -0.60 0.14 0.28
C MET A 112 -0.26 -0.64 -1.00
N ILE A 113 -0.73 -1.87 -1.11
CA ILE A 113 -0.44 -2.73 -2.27
C ILE A 113 -0.98 -2.08 -3.55
N ALA A 114 -2.25 -1.66 -3.54
CA ALA A 114 -2.91 -1.09 -4.71
C ALA A 114 -2.25 0.21 -5.18
N GLY A 115 -1.88 1.10 -4.26
CA GLY A 115 -1.40 2.43 -4.63
C GLY A 115 0.10 2.53 -4.88
N THR A 116 0.91 1.56 -4.44
CA THR A 116 2.38 1.67 -4.46
C THR A 116 2.95 1.55 -5.87
N ASP A 117 2.42 0.66 -6.70
CA ASP A 117 2.92 0.42 -8.07
C ASP A 117 1.94 0.94 -9.13
N THR A 118 0.63 0.72 -8.94
CA THR A 118 -0.38 1.05 -9.95
C THR A 118 -0.43 2.54 -10.26
N ILE A 119 -0.37 3.40 -9.23
CA ILE A 119 -0.49 4.86 -9.40
C ILE A 119 0.75 5.42 -10.10
N PRO A 120 2.00 5.17 -9.64
CA PRO A 120 3.19 5.62 -10.35
C PRO A 120 3.26 5.09 -11.78
N THR A 121 2.99 3.80 -12.01
CA THR A 121 3.00 3.20 -13.35
C THR A 121 1.97 3.88 -14.27
N THR A 122 0.75 4.14 -13.80
CA THR A 122 -0.26 4.83 -14.62
C THR A 122 0.18 6.25 -15.00
N VAL A 123 0.78 6.97 -14.05
CA VAL A 123 1.31 8.31 -14.27
C VAL A 123 2.48 8.28 -15.26
N GLU A 124 3.38 7.30 -15.14
CA GLU A 124 4.47 7.07 -16.07
C GLU A 124 3.94 6.84 -17.49
N TRP A 125 3.01 5.89 -17.68
CA TRP A 125 2.37 5.63 -18.98
C TRP A 125 1.67 6.86 -19.55
N ALA A 126 0.88 7.57 -18.75
CA ALA A 126 0.20 8.78 -19.19
C ALA A 126 1.21 9.85 -19.64
N THR A 127 2.34 9.97 -18.94
CA THR A 127 3.39 10.93 -19.30
C THR A 127 4.13 10.52 -20.55
N THR A 128 4.46 9.24 -20.70
CA THR A 128 5.05 8.68 -21.91
C THR A 128 4.15 8.92 -23.13
N GLU A 129 2.85 8.68 -23.00
CA GLU A 129 1.87 8.93 -24.06
C GLU A 129 1.79 10.42 -24.45
N LEU A 130 1.79 11.32 -23.45
CA LEU A 130 1.79 12.76 -23.68
C LEU A 130 3.07 13.25 -24.39
N LEU A 131 4.23 12.68 -24.07
CA LEU A 131 5.50 13.01 -24.74
C LEU A 131 5.54 12.50 -26.19
N GLN A 132 4.86 11.39 -26.49
CA GLN A 132 4.72 10.85 -27.85
C GLN A 132 3.68 11.60 -28.70
N HIS A 133 2.72 12.27 -28.07
CA HIS A 133 1.68 13.07 -28.72
C HIS A 133 1.66 14.53 -28.23
N PRO A 134 2.65 15.35 -28.61
CA PRO A 134 2.77 16.74 -28.14
C PRO A 134 1.57 17.62 -28.50
N ASP A 135 0.85 17.28 -29.56
CA ASP A 135 -0.38 17.95 -30.02
C ASP A 135 -1.54 17.82 -29.02
N LYS A 136 -1.55 16.75 -28.20
CA LYS A 136 -2.51 16.54 -27.12
C LYS A 136 -2.06 17.15 -25.80
N MET A 137 -0.80 17.55 -25.70
CA MET A 137 -0.21 18.14 -24.50
C MET A 137 -0.63 19.62 -24.40
N THR A 138 -1.78 19.90 -23.77
CA THR A 138 -2.14 21.28 -23.38
C THR A 138 -1.29 21.66 -22.16
N THR A 139 -0.02 21.95 -22.39
CA THR A 139 1.01 22.08 -21.35
C THR A 139 0.74 23.24 -20.40
N ARG A 140 0.52 22.95 -19.11
CA ARG A 140 0.94 23.83 -18.02
C ARG A 140 2.36 23.40 -17.61
N PRO A 141 3.39 24.22 -17.82
CA PRO A 141 4.80 23.85 -17.57
C PRO A 141 5.06 23.29 -16.15
N GLY A 142 4.26 23.68 -15.15
CA GLY A 142 4.40 23.21 -13.78
C GLY A 142 4.10 21.72 -13.56
N LEU A 143 3.31 21.06 -14.41
CA LEU A 143 3.01 19.62 -14.26
C LEU A 143 4.21 18.74 -14.62
N ILE A 144 5.03 19.18 -15.57
CA ILE A 144 6.25 18.46 -15.98
C ILE A 144 7.30 18.51 -14.86
N ILE A 145 7.46 19.69 -14.23
CA ILE A 145 8.40 19.90 -13.12
C ILE A 145 7.97 19.12 -11.86
N LEU A 146 6.67 19.04 -11.58
CA LEU A 146 6.15 18.24 -10.47
C LEU A 146 6.39 16.74 -10.68
N LEU A 147 6.36 16.25 -11.93
CA LEU A 147 6.64 14.86 -12.24
C LEU A 147 8.14 14.55 -12.14
N GLU A 148 9.03 15.41 -12.64
CA GLU A 148 10.48 15.22 -12.39
C GLU A 148 10.79 15.15 -10.87
N PHE A 149 10.11 15.97 -10.07
CA PHE A 149 10.28 15.96 -8.61
C PHE A 149 9.74 14.67 -7.95
N LEU A 150 8.66 14.09 -8.48
CA LEU A 150 8.03 12.87 -7.97
C LEU A 150 8.71 11.58 -8.47
N THR A 151 9.26 11.58 -9.69
CA THR A 151 9.91 10.42 -10.31
C THR A 151 11.39 10.34 -9.96
N TYR A 152 12.09 11.48 -9.82
CA TYR A 152 13.53 11.50 -9.57
C TYR A 152 13.97 11.85 -8.14
N GLY A 153 13.05 12.23 -7.25
CA GLY A 153 13.36 12.54 -5.86
C GLY A 153 14.38 13.66 -5.74
N GLY A 154 13.90 14.90 -5.60
CA GLY A 154 14.68 16.13 -5.56
C GLY A 154 16.13 15.98 -5.08
N ARG A 155 17.06 16.12 -6.02
CA ARG A 155 18.46 16.47 -5.75
C ARG A 155 18.69 17.92 -6.13
#